data_AF-A0A6J1WTR6-F1
#
_entry.id   AF-A0A6J1WTR6-F1
#
_cell.length_a   1.000
_cell.length_b   1.000
_cell.length_c   1.000
_cell.angle_alpha   90.00
_cell.angle_beta   90.00
_cell.angle_gamma   90.00
#
_symmetry.space_group_name_H-M   'P 1'
#
loop_
_entity.id
_entity.type
_entity.pdbx_description
1 polymer ?
#
loop_
_entity_poly.entity_id
_entity_poly.type
_entity_poly.pdbx_seq_one_letter_code
_entity_poly.pdbx_strand_id
1 'polypeptide(L)'
;MNVLKTENDVITREQELAAKYKAESENMKAQIQNLQNEPITFQSSRCAICSKSLELPTVHFFCQHSFHQDCFQGYSESERECTMCEAARRRQAPPPPPPPADALHQRLARERDPCRLGFELVILGQQSSGVTKL
;
A
#
# COMPACT_ATOMS: atom_id res chain seq x y z
N MET A 1 -9.99 29.46 9.40
CA MET A 1 -8.55 29.16 9.63
C MET A 1 -8.29 27.68 9.93
N ASN A 2 -9.04 26.70 9.38
CA ASN A 2 -8.87 25.26 9.70
C ASN A 2 -8.39 24.41 8.50
N VAL A 3 -8.51 24.95 7.28
CA VAL A 3 -8.16 24.26 6.03
C VAL A 3 -6.65 24.08 5.92
N LEU A 4 -5.87 25.16 6.10
CA LEU A 4 -4.40 25.13 6.08
C LEU A 4 -3.80 24.11 7.06
N LYS A 5 -4.39 23.98 8.26
CA LYS A 5 -3.93 23.01 9.26
C LYS A 5 -4.20 21.58 8.77
N THR A 6 -5.41 21.32 8.29
CA THR A 6 -5.80 20.02 7.73
C THR A 6 -4.90 19.60 6.56
N GLU A 7 -4.57 20.54 5.67
CA GLU A 7 -3.72 20.25 4.52
C GLU A 7 -2.27 19.98 4.93
N ASN A 8 -1.74 20.72 5.91
CA ASN A 8 -0.40 20.44 6.45
C ASN A 8 -0.35 19.05 7.14
N ASP A 9 -1.42 18.66 7.84
CA ASP A 9 -1.55 17.33 8.45
C ASP A 9 -1.64 16.21 7.39
N VAL A 10 -2.22 16.48 6.22
CA VAL A 10 -2.25 15.53 5.09
C VAL A 10 -0.86 15.41 4.47
N ILE A 11 -0.20 16.53 4.16
CA ILE A 11 1.15 16.56 3.58
C ILE A 11 2.13 15.80 4.48
N THR A 12 2.08 16.05 5.79
CA THR A 12 2.96 15.38 6.76
C THR A 12 2.74 13.86 6.74
N ARG A 13 1.47 13.41 6.77
CA ARG A 13 1.14 11.97 6.72
C ARG A 13 1.60 11.31 5.41
N GLU A 14 1.39 11.96 4.27
CA GLU A 14 1.83 11.44 2.98
C GLU A 14 3.37 11.36 2.89
N GLN A 15 4.08 12.36 3.43
CA GLN A 15 5.54 12.35 3.50
C GLN A 15 6.06 11.22 4.40
N GLU A 16 5.46 11.01 5.57
CA GLU A 16 5.79 9.89 6.46
C GLU A 16 5.54 8.54 5.78
N LEU A 17 4.42 8.40 5.07
CA LEU A 17 4.07 7.18 4.36
C LEU A 17 5.06 6.91 3.22
N ALA A 18 5.40 7.93 2.43
CA ALA A 18 6.40 7.83 1.38
C ALA A 18 7.79 7.45 1.94
N ALA A 19 8.18 8.02 3.08
CA ALA A 19 9.43 7.67 3.75
C ALA A 19 9.44 6.21 4.22
N LYS A 20 8.34 5.74 4.82
CA LYS A 20 8.16 4.33 5.23
C LYS A 20 8.30 3.38 4.04
N TYR A 21 7.59 3.62 2.95
CA TYR A 21 7.65 2.75 1.76
C TYR A 21 9.04 2.75 1.10
N LYS A 22 9.75 3.88 1.10
CA LYS A 22 11.14 3.93 0.62
C LYS A 22 12.06 3.07 1.48
N ALA A 23 11.98 3.23 2.80
CA ALA A 23 12.78 2.43 3.73
C ALA A 23 12.47 0.93 3.61
N GLU A 24 11.19 0.55 3.50
CA GLU A 24 10.82 -0.85 3.27
C GLU A 24 11.35 -1.38 1.94
N SER A 25 11.28 -0.59 0.87
CA SER A 25 11.82 -0.98 -0.44
C SER A 25 13.33 -1.18 -0.42
N GLU A 26 14.07 -0.32 0.29
CA GLU A 26 15.52 -0.46 0.47
C GLU A 26 15.85 -1.69 1.30
N ASN A 27 15.11 -1.94 2.38
CA ASN A 27 15.27 -3.15 3.19
C ASN A 27 15.00 -4.42 2.37
N MET A 28 13.92 -4.46 1.58
CA MET A 28 13.65 -5.60 0.69
C MET A 28 14.78 -5.84 -0.32
N LYS A 29 15.35 -4.77 -0.90
CA LYS A 29 16.51 -4.89 -1.80
C LYS A 29 17.73 -5.46 -1.10
N ALA A 30 18.02 -5.00 0.11
CA ALA A 30 19.12 -5.54 0.92
C ALA A 30 18.89 -7.02 1.25
N GLN A 31 17.66 -7.40 1.61
CA GLN A 31 17.29 -8.80 1.84
C GLN A 31 17.49 -9.66 0.59
N ILE A 32 17.08 -9.18 -0.60
CA ILE A 32 17.32 -9.90 -1.86
C ILE A 32 18.82 -10.11 -2.09
N GLN A 33 19.65 -9.08 -1.87
CA GLN A 33 21.11 -9.20 -2.03
C GLN A 33 21.70 -10.22 -1.05
N ASN A 34 21.23 -10.26 0.20
CA ASN A 34 21.68 -11.25 1.18
C ASN A 34 21.27 -12.66 0.76
N LEU A 35 20.01 -12.85 0.31
CA LEU A 35 19.52 -14.15 -0.15
C LEU A 35 20.28 -14.68 -1.38
N GLN A 36 20.82 -13.80 -2.22
CA GLN A 36 21.58 -14.16 -3.42
C GLN A 36 23.04 -14.50 -3.13
N ASN A 37 23.66 -13.81 -2.17
CA ASN A 37 25.11 -13.84 -1.98
C ASN A 37 25.55 -14.60 -0.73
N GLU A 38 24.68 -14.74 0.27
CA GLU A 38 25.01 -15.41 1.52
C GLU A 38 24.43 -16.84 1.60
N PRO A 39 25.18 -17.80 2.18
CA PRO A 39 24.67 -19.14 2.40
C PRO A 39 23.59 -19.14 3.48
N ILE A 40 22.46 -19.79 3.21
CA ILE A 40 21.33 -19.91 4.14
C ILE A 40 21.35 -21.29 4.80
N THR A 41 21.37 -21.32 6.13
CA THR A 41 21.31 -22.56 6.91
C THR A 41 19.88 -22.96 7.19
N PHE A 42 19.47 -24.16 6.79
CA PHE A 42 18.13 -24.66 7.11
C PHE A 42 18.12 -25.39 8.46
N GLN A 43 17.45 -24.81 9.46
CA GLN A 43 17.36 -25.38 10.82
C GLN A 43 16.07 -26.20 11.06
N SER A 44 15.13 -26.15 10.13
CA SER A 44 13.85 -26.86 10.23
C SER A 44 14.06 -28.37 10.29
N SER A 45 13.62 -29.01 11.36
CA SER A 45 13.71 -30.46 11.54
C SER A 45 12.43 -31.22 11.22
N ARG A 46 11.34 -30.52 10.86
CA ARG A 46 10.02 -31.11 10.62
C ARG A 46 9.41 -30.63 9.30
N CYS A 47 8.67 -31.52 8.65
CA CYS A 47 7.96 -31.24 7.41
C CYS A 47 6.74 -30.36 7.69
N ALA A 48 6.56 -29.26 6.96
CA ALA A 48 5.44 -28.35 7.20
C ALA A 48 4.07 -28.95 6.85
N ILE A 49 4.00 -30.01 6.03
CA ILE A 49 2.74 -30.68 5.64
C ILE A 49 2.35 -31.75 6.65
N CYS A 50 3.24 -32.71 6.93
CA CYS A 50 2.91 -33.86 7.77
C CYS A 50 3.38 -33.72 9.23
N SER A 51 4.11 -32.65 9.56
CA SER A 51 4.67 -32.36 10.90
C SER A 51 5.65 -33.40 11.47
N LYS A 52 6.00 -34.44 10.70
CA LYS A 52 7.00 -35.46 11.07
C LYS A 52 8.42 -34.94 10.88
N SER A 53 9.37 -35.57 11.56
CA SER A 53 10.80 -35.31 11.36
C SER A 53 11.19 -35.46 9.88
N LEU A 54 12.00 -34.54 9.39
CA LEU A 54 12.48 -34.55 8.01
C LEU A 54 13.50 -35.67 7.83
N GLU A 55 13.28 -36.48 6.79
CA GLU A 55 14.18 -37.53 6.35
C GLU A 55 14.48 -37.27 4.87
N LEU A 56 15.69 -37.61 4.42
CA LEU A 56 16.09 -37.42 3.03
C LEU A 56 15.26 -38.36 2.12
N PRO A 57 14.79 -37.88 0.95
CA PRO A 57 15.04 -36.58 0.33
C PRO A 57 14.10 -35.45 0.79
N THR A 58 14.66 -34.26 1.00
CA THR A 58 13.94 -33.06 1.46
C THR A 58 14.00 -31.91 0.44
N VAL A 59 12.97 -31.07 0.44
CA VAL A 59 12.90 -29.83 -0.34
C VAL A 59 12.85 -28.65 0.62
N HIS A 60 13.74 -27.68 0.41
CA HIS A 60 13.89 -26.50 1.25
C HIS A 60 13.67 -25.24 0.42
N PHE A 61 12.88 -24.30 0.96
CA PHE A 61 12.67 -22.99 0.36
C PHE A 61 13.33 -21.91 1.21
N PHE A 62 13.81 -20.84 0.57
CA PHE A 62 14.40 -19.68 1.27
C PHE A 62 13.46 -18.94 2.23
N CYS A 63 12.16 -19.23 2.19
CA CYS A 63 11.20 -18.84 3.22
C CYS A 63 11.29 -19.68 4.52
N GLN A 64 12.33 -20.51 4.65
CA GLN A 64 12.60 -21.41 5.78
C GLN A 64 11.61 -22.57 5.98
N HIS A 65 10.69 -22.79 5.03
CA HIS A 65 9.82 -23.95 5.01
C HIS A 65 10.49 -25.15 4.34
N SER A 66 10.27 -26.30 4.94
CA SER A 66 10.91 -27.55 4.55
C SER A 66 9.90 -28.68 4.50
N PHE A 67 10.06 -29.55 3.52
CA PHE A 67 9.11 -30.59 3.17
C PHE A 67 9.84 -31.88 2.84
N HIS A 68 9.20 -33.03 3.06
CA HIS A 68 9.59 -34.25 2.37
C HIS A 68 9.28 -34.07 0.87
N GLN A 69 10.13 -34.61 0.00
CA GLN A 69 9.91 -34.56 -1.45
C GLN A 69 8.52 -35.11 -1.83
N ASP A 70 8.14 -36.25 -1.28
CA ASP A 70 6.84 -36.88 -1.55
C ASP A 70 5.66 -36.04 -1.05
N CYS A 71 5.79 -35.47 0.16
CA CYS A 71 4.74 -34.59 0.70
C CYS A 71 4.56 -33.35 -0.16
N PHE A 72 5.65 -32.79 -0.68
CA PHE A 72 5.60 -31.61 -1.54
C PHE A 72 4.95 -31.92 -2.89
N GLN A 73 5.36 -33.02 -3.55
CA GLN A 73 4.79 -33.44 -4.84
C GLN A 73 3.30 -33.80 -4.74
N GLY A 74 2.86 -34.40 -3.63
CA GLY A 74 1.47 -34.76 -3.44
C GLY A 74 0.53 -33.60 -3.11
N TYR A 75 1.06 -32.46 -2.65
CA TYR A 75 0.25 -31.32 -2.18
C TYR A 75 0.40 -30.05 -3.03
N SER A 76 1.53 -29.89 -3.73
CA SER A 76 1.81 -28.68 -4.50
C SER A 76 1.28 -28.75 -5.93
N GLU A 77 0.67 -27.66 -6.39
CA GLU A 77 0.28 -27.46 -7.79
C GLU A 77 1.48 -27.00 -8.65
N SER A 78 2.50 -26.40 -8.01
CA SER A 78 3.70 -25.84 -8.64
C SER A 78 4.96 -26.36 -7.95
N GLU A 79 5.94 -26.88 -8.70
CA GLU A 79 7.20 -27.37 -8.12
C GLU A 79 8.12 -26.25 -7.57
N ARG A 80 7.82 -24.99 -7.89
CA ARG A 80 8.68 -23.83 -7.61
C ARG A 80 8.17 -22.94 -6.48
N GLU A 81 6.98 -23.22 -5.94
CA GLU A 81 6.33 -22.37 -4.95
C GLU A 81 6.13 -23.10 -3.63
N CYS A 82 6.33 -22.37 -2.52
CA CYS A 82 6.04 -22.89 -1.20
C CYS A 82 4.53 -22.82 -0.92
N THR A 83 3.89 -23.98 -0.74
CA THR A 83 2.44 -24.11 -0.52
C THR A 83 1.95 -23.40 0.75
N MET A 84 2.79 -23.31 1.78
CA MET A 84 2.49 -22.57 3.02
C MET A 84 2.46 -21.05 2.78
N CYS A 85 3.44 -20.55 2.01
CA CYS A 85 3.53 -19.13 1.69
C CYS A 85 2.48 -18.69 0.68
N GLU A 86 2.11 -19.54 -0.27
CA GLU A 86 1.03 -19.24 -1.21
C GLU A 86 -0.31 -19.10 -0.48
N ALA A 87 -0.63 -20.05 0.41
CA ALA A 87 -1.84 -19.98 1.22
C ALA A 87 -1.87 -18.70 2.08
N ALA A 88 -0.72 -18.31 2.65
CA ALA A 88 -0.60 -17.06 3.39
C ALA A 88 -0.79 -15.83 2.50
N ARG A 89 -0.18 -15.79 1.30
CA ARG A 89 -0.30 -14.71 0.32
C ARG A 89 -1.75 -14.48 -0.09
N ARG A 90 -2.53 -15.55 -0.35
CA ARG A 90 -3.96 -15.44 -0.70
C ARG A 90 -4.82 -14.85 0.42
N ARG A 91 -4.39 -14.97 1.68
CA ARG A 91 -5.10 -14.41 2.85
C ARG A 91 -4.75 -12.95 3.12
N GLN A 92 -3.62 -12.47 2.60
CA GLN A 92 -3.22 -11.07 2.75
C GLN A 92 -3.93 -10.23 1.70
N ALA A 93 -4.69 -9.22 2.15
CA ALA A 93 -5.21 -8.22 1.24
C ALA A 93 -4.03 -7.43 0.64
N PRO A 94 -4.06 -7.07 -0.65
CA PRO A 94 -3.08 -6.16 -1.22
C PRO A 94 -3.07 -4.85 -0.41
N PRO A 95 -1.91 -4.16 -0.32
CA PRO A 95 -1.87 -2.86 0.33
C PRO A 95 -2.91 -1.93 -0.31
N PRO A 96 -3.57 -1.06 0.48
CA PRO A 96 -4.57 -0.16 -0.05
C PRO A 96 -3.94 0.69 -1.16
N PRO A 97 -4.65 0.93 -2.28
CA PRO A 97 -4.13 1.77 -3.34
C PRO A 97 -3.84 3.17 -2.79
N PRO A 98 -2.78 3.84 -3.27
CA PRO A 98 -2.54 5.23 -2.89
C PRO A 98 -3.77 6.08 -3.25
N PRO A 99 -4.08 7.12 -2.45
CA PRO A 99 -5.20 8.01 -2.76
C PRO A 99 -5.01 8.63 -4.16
N PRO A 100 -6.10 8.79 -4.95
CA PRO A 100 -6.01 9.36 -6.29
C PRO A 100 -5.55 10.83 -6.21
N ALA A 101 -4.70 11.24 -7.16
CA ALA A 101 -4.14 12.60 -7.21
C ALA A 101 -5.22 13.71 -7.24
N ASP A 102 -6.40 13.41 -7.79
CA ASP A 102 -7.52 14.35 -7.92
C ASP A 102 -8.39 14.48 -6.65
N ALA A 103 -8.12 13.68 -5.61
CA ALA A 103 -8.89 13.75 -4.36
C ALA A 103 -8.82 15.15 -3.72
N LEU A 104 -7.68 15.84 -3.86
CA LEU A 104 -7.51 17.21 -3.37
C LEU A 104 -8.29 18.23 -4.22
N HIS A 105 -8.20 18.13 -5.55
CA HIS A 105 -8.93 19.00 -6.47
C HIS A 105 -10.45 18.91 -6.26
N GLN A 106 -10.97 17.71 -6.00
CA GLN A 106 -12.41 17.49 -5.74
C GLN A 106 -12.86 18.04 -4.38
N ARG A 107 -12.01 18.02 -3.35
CA ARG A 107 -12.30 18.62 -2.03
C ARG A 107 -12.38 20.14 -2.14
N LEU A 108 -11.39 20.75 -2.78
CA LEU A 108 -11.35 22.19 -3.02
C LEU A 108 -12.52 22.67 -3.89
N ALA A 109 -12.93 21.88 -4.89
CA ALA A 109 -14.09 22.21 -5.73
C ALA A 109 -15.45 22.13 -5.00
N ARG A 110 -15.53 21.34 -3.92
CA ARG A 110 -16.75 21.21 -3.09
C ARG A 110 -16.81 22.24 -1.96
N GLU A 111 -15.67 22.76 -1.52
CA GLU A 111 -15.63 23.91 -0.62
C GLU A 111 -16.16 25.15 -1.36
N ARG A 112 -17.45 25.45 -1.18
CA ARG A 112 -18.02 26.73 -1.58
C ARG A 112 -17.32 27.82 -0.77
N ASP A 113 -16.41 28.52 -1.43
CA ASP A 113 -15.67 29.63 -0.86
C ASP A 113 -16.64 30.73 -0.36
N PRO A 114 -16.70 31.03 0.94
CA PRO A 114 -17.53 32.10 1.48
C PRO A 114 -17.20 33.46 0.84
N CYS A 115 -15.97 33.66 0.36
CA CYS A 115 -15.54 34.88 -0.30
C CYS A 115 -16.10 35.00 -1.73
N ARG A 116 -16.50 33.90 -2.37
CA ARG A 116 -17.13 33.92 -3.70
C ARG A 116 -18.56 34.45 -3.67
N LEU A 117 -19.26 34.36 -2.53
CA LEU A 117 -20.59 34.93 -2.33
C LEU A 117 -20.58 36.46 -2.21
N GLY A 118 -19.44 37.05 -1.85
CA GLY A 118 -19.28 38.51 -1.79
C GLY A 118 -19.14 39.16 -3.18
N PHE A 119 -18.61 38.42 -4.16
CA PHE A 119 -18.37 38.98 -5.50
C PHE A 119 -19.62 38.95 -6.39
N GLU A 120 -20.53 37.99 -6.18
CA GLU A 120 -21.75 37.82 -7.01
C GLU A 120 -22.89 38.77 -6.59
N LEU A 121 -22.96 39.18 -5.30
CA LEU A 121 -23.99 40.11 -4.81
C LEU A 121 -23.71 41.57 -5.21
N VAL A 122 -22.44 41.95 -5.41
CA VAL A 122 -22.05 43.33 -5.79
C VAL A 122 -22.46 43.65 -7.23
N ILE A 123 -22.54 42.65 -8.12
CA ILE A 123 -22.91 42.83 -9.54
C ILE A 123 -24.41 43.06 -9.72
N LEU A 124 -25.26 42.61 -8.79
CA LEU A 124 -26.72 42.75 -8.87
C LEU A 124 -27.27 44.01 -8.16
N GLY A 125 -26.42 44.78 -7.47
CA GLY A 125 -26.82 45.95 -6.68
C GLY A 125 -26.75 47.32 -7.38
N GLN A 126 -26.37 47.39 -8.65
CA GLN A 126 -26.23 48.66 -9.39
C GLN A 126 -26.99 48.69 -10.72
N GLN A 127 -28.29 48.38 -10.72
CA GLN A 127 -29.17 48.66 -11.86
C GLN A 127 -30.58 49.07 -11.40
N SER A 128 -30.71 50.16 -10.62
CA SER A 128 -32.01 50.85 -10.46
C SER A 128 -31.87 52.23 -9.82
N SER A 129 -31.75 53.26 -10.66
CA SER A 129 -32.14 54.69 -10.49
C SER A 129 -31.16 55.54 -11.32
N GLY A 130 -31.49 56.28 -12.37
CA GLY A 130 -32.75 56.65 -13.02
C GLY A 130 -32.47 57.97 -13.77
N VAL A 131 -32.93 58.14 -15.01
CA VAL A 131 -33.16 59.47 -15.60
C VAL A 131 -34.35 59.40 -16.56
N THR A 132 -35.41 60.12 -16.18
CA THR A 132 -36.57 60.51 -16.96
C THR A 132 -36.31 61.85 -17.68
N LYS A 133 -36.89 61.98 -18.89
CA LYS A 133 -37.13 63.20 -19.71
C LYS A 133 -35.87 63.82 -20.35
N LEU A 134 -35.87 64.29 -21.60
CA LEU A 134 -36.93 64.81 -22.49
C LEU A 134 -37.09 63.99 -23.78
#